data_AF-A0A4R2PSB6-F1
#
_entry.id   AF-A0A4R2PSB6-F1
#
_cell.length_a   1.000
_cell.length_b   1.000
_cell.length_c   1.000
_cell.angle_alpha   90.00
_cell.angle_beta   90.00
_cell.angle_gamma   90.00
#
_symmetry.space_group_name_H-M   'P 1'
#
loop_
_entity.id
_entity.type
_entity.pdbx_description
1 polymer ?
#
loop_
_entity_poly.entity_id
_entity_poly.type
_entity_poly.pdbx_seq_one_letter_code
_entity_poly.pdbx_strand_id
1 'polypeptide(L)'
;MSRWDSPLAIDVESNGLQWTVGPFPGLPAAMRFVSEHLGDTDRYRHHYRPLTAPDEAATRLHHSAGGLFHTPSRHQREPLEVDLRAAIACHHGDPGEDPHSDGLYAHLDLHRPWHLDLADPECWEHDCEHPRHPDGTCTIPTHHVVLCRHCTPTDTTSGGESAGDPYPECHVTWPCSPVLALCASFGITPPGTAQPHQESNP
;
A
#
# COMPACT_ATOMS: atom_id res chain seq x y z
N MET A 1 24.10 2.24 0.75
CA MET A 1 24.51 1.56 -0.49
C MET A 1 23.60 2.07 -1.60
N SER A 2 24.14 2.43 -2.77
CA SER A 2 23.30 2.88 -3.87
C SER A 2 22.46 1.70 -4.37
N ARG A 3 21.23 1.95 -4.85
CA ARG A 3 20.37 0.90 -5.46
C ARG A 3 21.05 0.14 -6.62
N TRP A 4 22.13 0.71 -7.15
CA TRP A 4 22.94 0.18 -8.25
C TRP A 4 24.08 -0.75 -7.79
N ASP A 5 24.35 -0.79 -6.48
CA ASP A 5 25.30 -1.70 -5.83
C ASP A 5 24.61 -2.96 -5.28
N SER A 6 23.28 -3.02 -5.36
CA SER A 6 22.48 -4.16 -4.90
C SER A 6 22.41 -5.26 -5.96
N PRO A 7 22.29 -6.54 -5.56
CA PRO A 7 22.06 -7.62 -6.50
C PRO A 7 20.83 -7.35 -7.36
N LEU A 8 20.86 -7.74 -8.63
CA LEU A 8 19.76 -7.48 -9.55
C LEU A 8 19.59 -8.59 -10.59
N ALA A 9 18.39 -8.72 -11.12
CA ALA A 9 18.09 -9.56 -12.26
C ALA A 9 17.79 -8.69 -13.49
N ILE A 10 17.81 -9.31 -14.65
CA ILE A 10 17.44 -8.70 -15.93
C ILE A 10 16.24 -9.48 -16.44
N ASP A 11 15.10 -8.83 -16.54
CA ASP A 11 13.93 -9.40 -17.20
C ASP A 11 14.04 -9.11 -18.70
N VAL A 12 13.99 -10.15 -19.53
CA VAL A 12 14.18 -10.10 -20.99
C VAL A 12 12.89 -10.58 -21.67
N GLU A 13 12.39 -9.80 -22.62
CA GLU A 13 11.21 -10.12 -23.42
C GLU A 13 11.56 -10.25 -24.90
N SER A 14 11.09 -11.30 -25.57
CA SER A 14 11.09 -11.42 -27.03
C SER A 14 9.96 -12.33 -27.51
N ASN A 15 9.18 -11.87 -28.49
CA ASN A 15 8.14 -12.66 -29.15
C ASN A 15 7.11 -13.27 -28.17
N GLY A 16 6.70 -12.51 -27.16
CA GLY A 16 5.74 -12.95 -26.14
C GLY A 16 6.30 -13.96 -25.12
N LEU A 17 7.61 -14.23 -25.17
CA LEU A 17 8.32 -15.01 -24.15
C LEU A 17 9.09 -14.07 -23.23
N GLN A 18 9.07 -14.39 -21.93
CA GLN A 18 9.73 -13.63 -20.89
C GLN A 18 10.68 -14.54 -20.10
N TRP A 19 11.90 -14.05 -19.87
CA TRP A 19 12.92 -14.73 -19.07
C TRP A 19 13.48 -13.78 -18.03
N THR A 20 13.89 -14.31 -16.89
CA THR A 20 14.65 -13.58 -15.89
C THR A 20 16.06 -14.15 -15.85
N VAL A 21 17.07 -13.29 -16.01
CA VAL A 21 18.49 -13.66 -15.95
C VAL A 21 19.14 -13.00 -14.74
N GLY A 22 19.80 -13.77 -13.88
CA GLY A 22 20.45 -13.28 -12.67
C GLY A 22 20.55 -14.36 -11.58
N PRO A 23 20.98 -14.01 -10.36
CA PRO A 23 21.32 -12.65 -9.90
C PRO A 23 22.69 -12.18 -10.43
N PHE A 24 22.79 -10.89 -10.72
CA PHE A 24 24.04 -10.17 -10.94
C PHE A 24 24.42 -9.41 -9.66
N PRO A 25 25.71 -9.27 -9.34
CA PRO A 25 26.17 -8.60 -8.12
C PRO A 25 25.94 -7.07 -8.11
N GLY A 26 25.54 -6.48 -9.23
CA GLY A 26 25.27 -5.04 -9.36
C GLY A 26 25.15 -4.62 -10.83
N LEU A 27 24.82 -3.34 -11.06
CA LEU A 27 24.56 -2.79 -12.40
C LEU A 27 25.71 -3.01 -13.41
N PRO A 28 27.00 -2.83 -13.05
CA PRO A 28 28.08 -3.03 -14.01
C PRO A 28 28.15 -4.46 -14.57
N ALA A 29 27.90 -5.48 -13.75
CA ALA A 29 27.92 -6.88 -14.19
C ALA A 29 26.73 -7.21 -15.11
N ALA A 30 25.56 -6.65 -14.80
CA ALA A 30 24.35 -6.83 -15.60
C ALA A 30 24.42 -6.09 -16.94
N MET A 31 24.96 -4.87 -16.96
CA MET A 31 25.20 -4.12 -18.20
C MET A 31 26.19 -4.84 -19.12
N ARG A 32 27.24 -5.45 -18.55
CA ARG A 32 28.18 -6.27 -19.32
C ARG A 32 27.47 -7.44 -19.98
N PHE A 33 26.64 -8.17 -19.23
CA PHE A 33 25.84 -9.27 -19.78
C PHE A 33 24.93 -8.81 -20.92
N VAL A 34 24.21 -7.69 -20.75
CA VAL A 34 23.37 -7.12 -21.82
C VAL A 34 24.20 -6.79 -23.04
N SER A 35 25.33 -6.10 -22.87
CA SER A 35 26.19 -5.73 -24.00
C SER A 35 26.74 -6.96 -24.74
N GLU A 36 27.09 -8.03 -24.04
CA GLU A 36 27.70 -9.23 -24.62
C GLU A 36 26.67 -10.19 -25.25
N HIS A 37 25.42 -10.20 -24.76
CA HIS A 37 24.46 -11.24 -25.10
C HIS A 37 23.09 -10.74 -25.60
N LEU A 38 22.74 -9.48 -25.37
CA LEU A 38 21.43 -8.91 -25.69
C LEU A 38 21.51 -7.63 -26.56
N GLY A 39 22.67 -6.99 -26.63
CA GLY A 39 22.84 -5.63 -27.17
C GLY A 39 22.72 -5.49 -28.68
N ASP A 40 22.80 -6.59 -29.44
CA ASP A 40 22.91 -6.57 -30.91
C ASP A 40 21.62 -6.88 -31.66
N THR A 41 20.47 -6.89 -30.98
CA THR A 41 19.20 -7.14 -31.65
C THR A 41 18.06 -6.29 -31.10
N ASP A 42 17.36 -5.56 -31.97
CA ASP A 42 16.07 -4.89 -31.69
C ASP A 42 14.97 -5.86 -31.22
N ARG A 43 15.28 -7.17 -31.25
CA ARG A 43 14.41 -8.27 -30.84
C ARG A 43 14.17 -8.34 -29.33
N TYR A 44 15.14 -7.94 -28.51
CA TYR A 44 15.07 -8.12 -27.06
C TYR A 44 14.79 -6.80 -26.36
N ARG A 45 13.71 -6.76 -25.57
CA ARG A 45 13.50 -5.70 -24.55
C ARG A 45 14.03 -6.21 -23.23
N HIS A 46 14.72 -5.37 -22.46
CA HIS A 46 15.24 -5.77 -21.16
C HIS A 46 15.04 -4.70 -20.09
N HIS A 47 14.80 -5.15 -18.85
CA HIS A 47 14.58 -4.32 -17.68
C HIS A 47 15.44 -4.81 -16.51
N TYR A 48 16.11 -3.90 -15.80
CA TYR A 48 16.89 -4.24 -14.60
C TYR A 48 15.98 -4.24 -13.37
N ARG A 49 15.88 -5.38 -12.69
CA ARG A 49 15.06 -5.58 -11.49
C ARG A 49 15.96 -5.76 -10.26
N PRO A 50 15.97 -4.81 -9.31
CA PRO A 50 16.68 -4.99 -8.04
C PRO A 50 16.16 -6.22 -7.30
N LEU A 51 17.07 -7.04 -6.79
CA LEU A 51 16.75 -8.18 -5.93
C LEU A 51 17.04 -7.79 -4.48
N THR A 52 16.03 -7.91 -3.63
CA THR A 52 16.18 -7.75 -2.18
C THR A 52 16.34 -9.14 -1.57
N ALA A 53 17.33 -9.34 -0.70
CA ALA A 53 17.49 -10.62 -0.01
C ALA A 53 16.25 -10.92 0.87
N PRO A 54 15.81 -12.17 1.06
CA PRO A 54 14.57 -12.46 1.78
C PRO A 54 14.50 -11.90 3.22
N ASP A 55 15.62 -11.91 3.92
CA ASP A 55 15.80 -11.33 5.26
C ASP A 55 15.77 -9.80 5.25
N GLU A 56 16.39 -9.18 4.24
CA GLU A 56 16.30 -7.74 3.99
C GLU A 56 14.89 -7.33 3.55
N ALA A 57 14.20 -8.17 2.79
CA ALA A 57 12.82 -7.97 2.35
C ALA A 57 11.87 -8.06 3.55
N ALA A 58 12.03 -9.06 4.41
CA ALA A 58 11.28 -9.14 5.67
C ALA A 58 11.53 -7.90 6.53
N THR A 59 12.78 -7.46 6.66
CA THR A 59 13.15 -6.26 7.42
C THR A 59 12.55 -4.99 6.81
N ARG A 60 12.55 -4.83 5.48
CA ARG A 60 11.92 -3.70 4.77
C ARG A 60 10.40 -3.74 4.81
N LEU A 61 9.81 -4.93 4.76
CA LEU A 61 8.36 -5.15 4.89
C LEU A 61 7.88 -4.89 6.34
N HIS A 62 8.74 -5.10 7.34
CA HIS A 62 8.46 -4.85 8.76
C HIS A 62 8.89 -3.46 9.23
N HIS A 63 9.80 -2.79 8.54
CA HIS A 63 10.05 -1.36 8.69
C HIS A 63 8.99 -0.57 7.92
N SER A 64 7.74 -0.64 8.38
CA SER A 64 6.91 0.56 8.36
C SER A 64 7.69 1.63 9.12
N ALA A 65 8.16 2.64 8.40
CA ALA A 65 8.89 3.76 8.98
C ALA A 65 8.17 4.23 10.25
N GLY A 66 8.92 4.37 11.35
CA GLY A 66 8.42 5.07 12.53
C GLY A 66 8.13 6.50 12.11
N GLY A 67 6.87 6.78 11.81
CA GLY A 67 6.37 8.02 11.24
C GLY A 67 4.86 8.14 11.50
N LEU A 68 4.29 9.28 11.11
CA LEU A 68 2.93 9.81 11.37
C LEU A 68 1.74 8.92 10.95
N PHE A 69 2.03 7.70 10.55
CA PHE A 69 1.22 6.82 9.76
C PHE A 69 1.19 5.45 10.43
N HIS A 70 0.04 5.06 10.96
CA HIS A 70 -0.13 3.72 11.52
C HIS A 70 -1.01 2.88 10.62
N THR A 71 -0.43 1.85 9.99
CA THR A 71 -1.24 0.78 9.39
C THR A 71 -1.51 -0.26 10.47
N PRO A 72 -2.79 -0.58 10.79
CA PRO A 72 -3.10 -1.62 11.74
C PRO A 72 -2.45 -2.94 11.32
N SER A 73 -1.82 -3.62 12.28
CA SER A 73 -1.21 -4.92 12.03
C SER A 73 -2.28 -5.93 11.58
N ARG A 74 -1.92 -7.03 10.91
CA ARG A 74 -2.90 -8.08 10.51
C ARG A 74 -3.73 -8.63 11.69
N HIS A 75 -3.23 -8.47 12.92
CA HIS A 75 -3.88 -8.91 14.16
C HIS A 75 -4.80 -7.85 14.77
N GLN A 76 -4.64 -6.57 14.41
CA GLN A 76 -5.47 -5.46 14.85
C GLN A 76 -6.26 -4.96 13.65
N ARG A 77 -7.54 -5.32 13.58
CA ARG A 77 -8.40 -5.05 12.41
C ARG A 77 -9.47 -4.04 12.77
N GLU A 78 -9.84 -3.20 11.82
CA GLU A 78 -10.99 -2.32 11.98
C GLU A 78 -12.28 -3.14 12.09
N PRO A 79 -13.29 -2.71 12.86
CA PRO A 79 -14.53 -3.47 13.05
C PRO A 79 -15.20 -3.89 11.74
N LEU A 80 -15.29 -2.98 10.77
CA LEU A 80 -15.87 -3.31 9.47
C LEU A 80 -15.04 -4.35 8.68
N GLU A 81 -13.71 -4.36 8.84
CA GLU A 81 -12.86 -5.40 8.24
C GLU A 81 -13.16 -6.77 8.88
N VAL A 82 -13.35 -6.80 10.20
CA VAL A 82 -13.74 -8.02 10.93
C VAL A 82 -15.08 -8.56 10.41
N ASP A 83 -16.08 -7.70 10.27
CA ASP A 83 -17.41 -8.07 9.78
C ASP A 83 -17.36 -8.61 8.35
N LEU A 84 -16.62 -7.95 7.46
CA LEU A 84 -16.43 -8.41 6.07
C LEU A 84 -15.73 -9.76 6.02
N ARG A 85 -14.68 -9.95 6.82
CA ARG A 85 -13.95 -11.23 6.88
C ARG A 85 -14.81 -12.36 7.40
N ALA A 86 -15.67 -12.09 8.38
CA ALA A 86 -16.63 -13.06 8.91
C ALA A 86 -17.70 -13.41 7.87
N ALA A 87 -18.20 -12.43 7.11
CA ALA A 87 -19.15 -12.68 6.03
C ALA A 87 -18.54 -13.52 4.89
N ILE A 88 -17.30 -13.19 4.46
CA ILE A 88 -16.58 -14.00 3.46
C ILE A 88 -16.45 -15.45 3.94
N ALA A 89 -16.01 -15.67 5.19
CA ALA A 89 -15.88 -17.01 5.76
C ALA A 89 -17.22 -17.77 5.75
N CYS A 90 -18.31 -17.09 6.14
CA CYS A 90 -19.64 -17.69 6.18
C CYS A 90 -20.14 -18.12 4.80
N HIS A 91 -19.83 -17.38 3.74
CA HIS A 91 -20.32 -17.64 2.39
C HIS A 91 -19.38 -18.50 1.52
N HIS A 92 -18.07 -18.39 1.73
CA HIS A 92 -17.05 -18.97 0.84
C HIS A 92 -16.00 -19.83 1.56
N GLY A 93 -16.06 -19.96 2.88
CA GLY A 93 -15.09 -20.72 3.67
C GLY A 93 -13.88 -19.89 4.11
N ASP A 94 -13.08 -20.47 5.00
CA ASP A 94 -11.90 -19.83 5.56
C ASP A 94 -10.73 -19.74 4.54
N PRO A 95 -9.71 -18.90 4.79
CA PRO A 95 -8.54 -18.82 3.91
C PRO A 95 -7.89 -20.18 3.66
N GLY A 96 -7.60 -20.50 2.40
CA GLY A 96 -7.00 -21.75 1.94
C GLY A 96 -7.99 -22.89 1.69
N GLU A 97 -9.29 -22.70 1.96
CA GLU A 97 -10.32 -23.70 1.69
C GLU A 97 -10.85 -23.62 0.25
N ASP A 98 -10.89 -22.41 -0.32
CA ASP A 98 -11.40 -22.15 -1.67
C ASP A 98 -10.68 -20.97 -2.36
N PRO A 99 -10.30 -21.09 -3.65
CA PRO A 99 -9.62 -20.02 -4.37
C PRO A 99 -10.42 -18.72 -4.51
N HIS A 100 -11.77 -18.80 -4.50
CA HIS A 100 -12.61 -17.60 -4.55
C HIS A 100 -12.56 -16.86 -3.20
N SER A 101 -12.64 -17.59 -2.09
CA SER A 101 -12.41 -17.05 -0.75
C SER A 101 -11.04 -16.37 -0.62
N ASP A 102 -9.97 -17.03 -1.09
CA ASP A 102 -8.62 -16.48 -1.09
C ASP A 102 -8.52 -15.17 -1.89
N GLY A 103 -9.18 -15.12 -3.05
CA GLY A 103 -9.26 -13.91 -3.86
C GLY A 103 -9.96 -12.75 -3.14
N LEU A 104 -11.06 -13.03 -2.43
CA LEU A 104 -11.80 -12.02 -1.67
C LEU A 104 -11.01 -11.50 -0.47
N TYR A 105 -10.33 -12.39 0.28
CA TYR A 105 -9.45 -11.99 1.36
C TYR A 105 -8.24 -11.19 0.87
N ALA A 106 -7.60 -11.62 -0.22
CA ALA A 106 -6.49 -10.89 -0.82
C ALA A 106 -6.94 -9.49 -1.30
N HIS A 107 -8.12 -9.40 -1.90
CA HIS A 107 -8.69 -8.13 -2.34
C HIS A 107 -8.95 -7.19 -1.15
N LEU A 108 -9.60 -7.68 -0.08
CA LEU A 108 -9.82 -6.88 1.13
C LEU A 108 -8.51 -6.45 1.80
N ASP A 109 -7.52 -7.35 1.85
CA ASP A 109 -6.20 -7.09 2.45
C ASP A 109 -5.43 -5.97 1.74
N LEU A 110 -5.67 -5.73 0.44
CA LEU A 110 -5.10 -4.59 -0.29
C LEU A 110 -5.72 -3.28 0.21
N HIS A 111 -7.03 -3.25 0.38
CA HIS A 111 -7.79 -2.06 0.78
C HIS A 111 -7.82 -1.79 2.29
N ARG A 112 -6.86 -2.33 3.04
CA ARG A 112 -6.79 -2.12 4.49
C ARG A 112 -6.74 -0.63 4.86
N PRO A 113 -7.33 -0.28 6.02
CA PRO A 113 -7.34 1.08 6.51
C PRO A 113 -5.94 1.55 6.89
N TRP A 114 -5.69 2.84 6.71
CA TRP A 114 -4.49 3.54 7.11
C TRP A 114 -4.87 4.69 8.02
N HIS A 115 -4.34 4.71 9.23
CA HIS A 115 -4.66 5.70 10.26
C HIS A 115 -3.61 6.80 10.21
N LEU A 116 -4.08 8.04 10.05
CA LEU A 116 -3.25 9.21 9.91
C LEU A 116 -3.73 10.29 10.86
N ASP A 117 -2.80 10.80 11.66
CA ASP A 117 -3.00 12.03 12.41
C ASP A 117 -2.61 13.20 11.52
N LEU A 118 -3.59 13.95 11.04
CA LEU A 118 -3.37 15.20 10.31
C LEU A 118 -3.30 16.36 11.30
N ALA A 119 -2.13 16.94 11.49
CA ALA A 119 -2.00 18.34 11.95
C ALA A 119 -1.64 19.25 10.77
N ASP A 120 -1.85 20.55 10.94
CA ASP A 120 -1.32 21.56 10.04
C ASP A 120 0.21 21.38 9.90
N PRO A 121 0.78 21.34 8.67
CA PRO A 121 2.23 21.24 8.45
C PRO A 121 3.06 22.17 9.34
N GLU A 122 2.62 23.41 9.56
CA GLU A 122 3.33 24.36 10.42
C GLU A 122 3.35 23.93 11.89
N CYS A 123 2.31 23.23 12.35
CA CYS A 123 2.23 22.68 13.70
C CYS A 123 3.19 21.50 13.90
N TRP A 124 3.44 20.72 12.84
CA TRP A 124 4.40 19.60 12.85
C TRP A 124 5.85 20.07 12.89
N GLU A 125 6.18 21.07 12.06
CA GLU A 125 7.54 21.62 11.95
C GLU A 125 7.89 22.52 13.13
N HIS A 126 6.97 22.71 14.07
CA HIS A 126 7.10 23.59 15.22
C HIS A 126 7.21 25.08 14.87
N ASP A 127 6.83 25.45 13.64
CA ASP A 127 6.84 26.82 13.14
C ASP A 127 5.47 27.51 13.28
N CYS A 128 4.46 26.83 13.84
CA CYS A 128 3.16 27.43 14.08
C CYS A 128 3.21 28.51 15.17
N GLU A 129 2.45 29.59 14.97
CA GLU A 129 2.31 30.70 15.93
C GLU A 129 1.38 30.40 17.12
N HIS A 130 0.85 29.17 17.21
CA HIS A 130 -0.11 28.79 18.24
C HIS A 130 0.54 28.66 19.62
N PRO A 131 -0.22 28.94 20.71
CA PRO A 131 0.20 28.60 22.07
C PRO A 131 0.57 27.11 22.16
N ARG A 132 1.55 26.79 23.00
CA ARG A 132 1.97 25.40 23.25
C ARG A 132 1.54 24.94 24.62
N HIS A 133 1.30 23.65 24.75
CA HIS A 133 1.19 23.03 26.05
C HIS A 133 2.53 23.13 26.80
N PRO A 134 2.52 23.08 28.15
CA PRO A 134 3.73 23.15 28.97
C PRO A 134 4.77 22.05 28.68
N ASP A 135 4.36 20.97 28.04
CA ASP A 135 5.21 19.86 27.60
C ASP A 135 5.86 20.09 26.22
N GLY A 136 5.59 21.23 25.57
CA GLY A 136 6.15 21.61 24.27
C GLY A 136 5.30 21.23 23.06
N THR A 137 4.18 20.52 23.24
CA THR A 137 3.29 20.11 22.15
C THR A 137 2.40 21.27 21.66
N CYS A 138 2.06 21.27 20.37
CA CYS A 138 1.12 22.25 19.81
C CYS A 138 -0.29 22.02 20.38
N THR A 139 -1.03 23.09 20.67
CA THR A 139 -2.40 22.98 21.20
C THR A 139 -3.47 22.74 20.14
N ILE A 140 -3.11 22.79 18.85
CA ILE A 140 -4.05 22.46 17.76
C ILE A 140 -4.28 20.94 17.77
N PRO A 141 -5.54 20.47 17.87
CA PRO A 141 -5.83 19.05 17.87
C PRO A 141 -5.47 18.40 16.53
N THR A 142 -4.84 17.22 16.58
CA THR A 142 -4.66 16.37 15.40
C THR A 142 -6.01 15.81 14.95
N HIS A 143 -6.28 15.91 13.66
CA HIS A 143 -7.43 15.29 13.03
C HIS A 143 -7.08 13.87 12.59
N HIS A 144 -7.63 12.88 13.29
CA HIS A 144 -7.45 11.49 12.90
C HIS A 144 -8.32 11.16 11.68
N VAL A 145 -7.70 10.74 10.59
CA VAL A 145 -8.37 10.29 9.36
C VAL A 145 -8.02 8.83 9.07
N VAL A 146 -8.98 8.10 8.51
CA VAL A 146 -8.78 6.71 8.06
C VAL A 146 -8.86 6.69 6.54
N LEU A 147 -7.74 6.37 5.90
CA LEU A 147 -7.59 6.34 4.45
C LEU A 147 -7.52 4.90 3.95
N CYS A 148 -7.93 4.66 2.70
CA CYS A 148 -7.71 3.38 2.07
C CYS A 148 -6.28 3.31 1.55
N ARG A 149 -5.51 2.33 2.03
CA ARG A 149 -4.10 2.14 1.67
C ARG A 149 -3.89 1.94 0.16
N HIS A 150 -4.73 1.15 -0.49
CA HIS A 150 -4.56 0.85 -1.91
C HIS A 150 -5.04 1.99 -2.83
N CYS A 151 -6.08 2.72 -2.41
CA CYS A 151 -6.67 3.76 -3.26
C CYS A 151 -6.02 5.13 -3.09
N THR A 152 -5.29 5.37 -2.00
CA THR A 152 -4.60 6.63 -1.76
C THR A 152 -3.22 6.58 -2.42
N PRO A 153 -2.94 7.42 -3.44
CA PRO A 153 -1.61 7.49 -4.06
C PRO A 153 -0.55 7.90 -3.04
N THR A 154 0.62 7.30 -3.13
CA THR A 154 1.75 7.58 -2.25
C THR A 154 2.99 7.95 -3.06
N ASP A 155 3.86 8.79 -2.52
CA ASP A 155 5.15 9.11 -3.14
C ASP A 155 6.09 7.90 -3.04
N THR A 156 6.27 7.22 -4.16
CA THR A 156 7.10 6.00 -4.26
C THR A 156 8.61 6.24 -4.21
N THR A 157 9.09 7.49 -4.13
CA THR A 157 10.53 7.81 -4.18
C THR A 157 11.35 7.20 -3.04
N SER A 158 10.71 6.70 -1.96
CA SER A 158 11.34 6.04 -0.81
C SER A 158 11.30 4.49 -0.80
N GLY A 159 10.81 3.83 -1.85
CA GLY A 159 11.09 2.39 -2.06
C GLY A 159 9.92 1.41 -1.89
N GLY A 160 8.78 1.69 -2.54
CA GLY A 160 7.72 0.70 -2.79
C GLY A 160 6.36 1.34 -3.00
N GLU A 161 5.47 0.69 -3.77
CA GLU A 161 4.10 1.15 -4.11
C GLU A 161 3.15 1.27 -2.89
N SER A 162 3.63 1.01 -1.67
CA SER A 162 2.80 0.99 -0.46
C SER A 162 3.56 1.43 0.81
N ALA A 163 4.66 2.17 0.63
CA ALA A 163 5.55 2.62 1.70
C ALA A 163 5.91 4.13 1.59
N GLY A 164 5.26 4.86 0.69
CA GLY A 164 5.41 6.30 0.53
C GLY A 164 4.44 7.10 1.39
N ASP A 165 4.71 8.38 1.59
CA ASP A 165 3.77 9.32 2.20
C ASP A 165 2.59 9.58 1.23
N PRO A 166 1.33 9.69 1.72
CA PRO A 166 0.21 9.97 0.85
C PRO A 166 0.31 11.39 0.29
N TYR A 167 -0.09 11.57 -0.97
CA TYR A 167 -0.18 12.90 -1.54
C TYR A 167 -1.31 13.69 -0.86
N PRO A 168 -1.04 14.85 -0.24
CA PRO A 168 -2.03 15.61 0.52
C PRO A 168 -3.24 16.04 -0.34
N GLU A 169 -3.04 16.20 -1.65
CA GLU A 169 -4.07 16.55 -2.62
C GLU A 169 -4.98 15.39 -3.04
N CYS A 170 -4.64 14.13 -2.72
CA CYS A 170 -5.33 12.95 -3.24
C CYS A 170 -5.53 11.86 -2.19
N HIS A 171 -6.37 12.12 -1.19
CA HIS A 171 -6.73 11.15 -0.17
C HIS A 171 -8.03 10.41 -0.51
N VAL A 172 -8.04 9.09 -0.37
CA VAL A 172 -9.27 8.29 -0.46
C VAL A 172 -9.63 7.76 0.91
N THR A 173 -10.76 8.20 1.46
CA THR A 173 -11.25 7.75 2.76
C THR A 173 -11.59 6.26 2.75
N TRP A 174 -11.35 5.60 3.87
CA TRP A 174 -11.83 4.24 4.10
C TRP A 174 -13.17 4.26 4.85
N PRO A 175 -14.16 3.42 4.48
CA PRO A 175 -14.13 2.45 3.39
C PRO A 175 -14.22 3.11 2.01
N CYS A 176 -13.33 2.70 1.10
CA CYS A 176 -13.34 3.17 -0.29
C CYS A 176 -14.42 2.45 -1.11
N SER A 177 -14.71 2.92 -2.33
CA SER A 177 -15.78 2.36 -3.18
C SER A 177 -15.72 0.83 -3.38
N PRO A 178 -14.55 0.18 -3.57
CA PRO A 178 -14.48 -1.30 -3.61
C PRO A 178 -14.92 -1.98 -2.32
N VAL A 179 -14.54 -1.45 -1.16
CA VAL A 179 -14.94 -1.98 0.16
C VAL A 179 -16.44 -1.78 0.38
N LEU A 180 -16.98 -0.63 -0.04
CA LEU A 180 -18.43 -0.38 0.00
C LEU A 180 -19.21 -1.35 -0.90
N ALA A 181 -18.70 -1.68 -2.08
CA ALA A 181 -19.30 -2.68 -2.96
C ALA A 181 -19.27 -4.08 -2.35
N LEU A 182 -18.18 -4.43 -1.66
CA LEU A 182 -18.06 -5.67 -0.89
C LEU A 182 -19.09 -5.71 0.25
N CYS A 183 -19.24 -4.62 0.99
CA CYS A 183 -20.27 -4.48 2.03
C CYS A 183 -21.67 -4.72 1.47
N ALA A 184 -22.01 -4.07 0.35
CA ALA A 184 -23.31 -4.24 -0.30
C ALA A 184 -23.57 -5.69 -0.74
N SER A 185 -22.52 -6.38 -1.23
CA SER A 185 -22.62 -7.77 -1.69
C SER A 185 -22.89 -8.75 -0.55
N PHE A 186 -22.43 -8.44 0.66
CA PHE A 186 -22.63 -9.24 1.88
C PHE A 186 -23.72 -8.69 2.81
N GLY A 187 -24.41 -7.61 2.44
CA GLY A 187 -25.44 -6.99 3.28
C GLY A 187 -24.93 -6.31 4.56
N ILE A 188 -23.65 -5.90 4.58
CA ILE A 188 -23.03 -5.20 5.72
C ILE A 188 -23.27 -3.69 5.60
N THR A 189 -23.63 -3.04 6.71
CA THR A 189 -23.80 -1.58 6.77
C THR A 189 -22.49 -0.92 7.23
N PRO A 190 -21.86 -0.05 6.42
CA PRO A 190 -20.64 0.63 6.84
C PRO A 190 -20.92 1.66 7.95
N PRO A 191 -19.94 1.92 8.84
CA PRO A 191 -20.08 2.94 9.87
C PRO A 191 -20.16 4.33 9.23
N GLY A 192 -21.05 5.19 9.73
CA GLY A 192 -21.18 6.58 9.30
C GLY A 192 -22.08 6.84 8.07
N THR A 193 -22.55 5.82 7.35
CA THR A 193 -23.61 5.99 6.34
C THR A 193 -24.99 5.93 6.98
N ALA A 194 -25.45 7.04 7.55
CA ALA A 194 -26.88 7.28 7.63
C ALA A 194 -27.44 7.25 6.20
N GLN A 195 -28.50 6.47 5.97
CA GLN A 195 -29.16 6.37 4.67
C GLN A 195 -29.49 7.77 4.13
N PRO A 196 -29.35 8.03 2.81
CA PRO A 196 -29.93 9.25 2.25
C PRO A 196 -31.44 9.20 2.50
N HIS A 197 -31.96 10.20 3.23
CA HIS A 197 -33.39 10.42 3.37
C HIS A 197 -34.03 10.45 1.98
N GLN A 198 -34.86 9.45 1.67
CA GLN A 198 -35.91 9.61 0.66
C GLN A 198 -36.91 10.63 1.23
N GLU A 199 -36.68 11.91 0.97
CA GLU A 199 -37.78 12.87 1.02
C GLU A 199 -38.59 12.72 -0.26
N SER A 200 -39.78 12.16 -0.06
CA SER A 200 -40.84 12.12 -1.05
C SER A 200 -41.24 13.55 -1.37
N ASN A 201 -41.12 13.93 -2.64
CA ASN A 201 -41.58 15.22 -3.14
C ASN A 201 -43.13 15.26 -3.02
N PRO A 202 -43.72 16.31 -2.42
CA PRO A 202 -45.18 16.52 -2.46
C PRO A 202 -45.69 16.87 -3.86
#